data_AF-A0A9W7J2S2-F1
#
_entry.id   AF-A0A9W7J2S2-F1
#
_cell.length_a   1.000
_cell.length_b   1.000
_cell.length_c   1.000
_cell.angle_alpha   90.00
_cell.angle_beta   90.00
_cell.angle_gamma   90.00
#
_symmetry.space_group_name_H-M   'P 1'
#
loop_
_entity.id
_entity.type
_entity.pdbx_description
1 polymer ?
#
loop_
_entity_poly.entity_id
_entity_poly.type
_entity_poly.pdbx_seq_one_letter_code
_entity_poly.pdbx_strand_id
1 'polypeptide(L)'
;MVESSSTSSSKPFTNKTILIRLDDTNYLLWRQQVFFTIESLALVDHVDGTLSIPPQNIRSKGGNIVVNSEYVAYKQQDYALCSWLLSSIGSSILPSLVSCKTALEIWEKVQQLFFVSSTTRIMPPSLFLKESA
;
A
#
# COMPACT_ATOMS: atom_id res chain seq x y z
N MET A 1 -22.12 -16.92 33.68
CA MET A 1 -22.02 -16.15 32.42
C MET A 1 -20.59 -16.27 31.95
N VAL A 2 -20.36 -17.02 30.87
CA VAL A 2 -19.02 -17.18 30.28
C VAL A 2 -18.76 -16.04 29.31
N GLU A 3 -17.66 -15.35 29.52
CA GLU A 3 -17.21 -14.18 28.76
C GLU A 3 -16.61 -14.67 27.44
N SER A 4 -17.34 -14.51 26.34
CA SER A 4 -16.87 -14.83 25.00
C SER A 4 -15.79 -13.83 24.59
N SER A 5 -14.54 -14.14 24.94
CA SER A 5 -13.38 -13.44 24.39
C SER A 5 -13.18 -13.93 22.96
N SER A 6 -13.75 -13.22 21.99
CA SER A 6 -13.42 -13.39 20.58
C SER A 6 -12.02 -12.82 20.35
N THR A 7 -11.00 -13.65 20.57
CA THR A 7 -9.66 -13.37 20.08
C THR A 7 -9.71 -13.40 18.56
N SER A 8 -9.81 -12.22 17.94
CA SER A 8 -9.52 -12.03 16.53
C SER A 8 -8.08 -12.46 16.28
N SER A 9 -7.88 -13.70 15.83
CA SER A 9 -6.58 -14.15 15.37
C SER A 9 -6.31 -13.46 14.03
N SER A 10 -5.61 -12.33 14.06
CA SER A 10 -5.05 -11.76 12.83
C SER A 10 -4.07 -12.78 12.27
N LYS A 11 -4.42 -13.38 11.12
CA LYS A 11 -3.51 -14.31 10.43
C LYS A 11 -2.31 -13.48 9.99
N PRO A 12 -1.08 -13.80 10.44
CA PRO A 12 0.09 -13.05 10.03
C PRO A 12 0.22 -13.13 8.51
N PHE A 13 0.60 -12.01 7.90
CA PHE A 13 0.87 -11.92 6.47
C PHE A 13 1.87 -13.01 6.04
N THR A 14 1.39 -14.07 5.38
CA THR A 14 2.25 -15.09 4.77
C THR A 14 2.73 -14.57 3.42
N ASN A 15 4.04 -14.59 3.17
CA ASN A 15 4.66 -14.08 1.97
C ASN A 15 4.06 -14.74 0.71
N LYS A 16 3.11 -14.07 0.07
CA LYS A 16 2.57 -14.46 -1.25
C LYS A 16 3.59 -14.01 -2.29
N THR A 17 4.19 -14.96 -2.99
CA THR A 17 5.19 -14.63 -4.01
C THR A 17 4.50 -13.98 -5.21
N ILE A 18 4.75 -12.69 -5.41
CA ILE A 18 4.52 -12.04 -6.71
C ILE A 18 5.77 -12.28 -7.56
N LEU A 19 5.58 -12.90 -8.72
CA LEU A 19 6.68 -13.24 -9.63
C LEU A 19 7.15 -12.04 -10.45
N ILE A 20 6.33 -11.00 -10.59
CA ILE A 20 6.59 -9.80 -11.40
C ILE A 20 7.00 -8.65 -10.48
N ARG A 21 8.22 -8.15 -10.64
CA ARG A 21 8.64 -6.91 -10.00
C ARG A 21 8.20 -5.72 -10.84
N LEU A 22 7.68 -4.68 -10.19
CA LEU A 22 7.29 -3.45 -10.87
C LEU A 22 8.46 -2.84 -11.64
N ASP A 23 8.22 -2.50 -12.90
CA ASP A 23 9.09 -1.71 -13.75
C ASP A 23 8.27 -0.62 -14.47
N ASP A 24 8.94 0.15 -15.34
CA ASP A 24 8.37 1.26 -16.10
C ASP A 24 7.34 0.83 -17.17
N THR A 25 7.26 -0.47 -17.48
CA THR A 25 6.44 -1.02 -18.56
C THR A 25 5.24 -1.84 -18.07
N ASN A 26 5.29 -2.37 -16.84
CA ASN A 26 4.38 -3.41 -16.37
C ASN A 26 3.39 -2.97 -15.29
N TYR A 27 3.29 -1.67 -15.01
CA TYR A 27 2.49 -1.13 -13.89
C TYR A 27 1.04 -1.65 -13.83
N LEU A 28 0.30 -1.70 -14.94
CA LEU A 28 -1.09 -2.17 -14.92
C LEU A 28 -1.19 -3.64 -14.48
N LEU A 29 -0.27 -4.48 -14.95
CA LEU A 29 -0.22 -5.90 -14.60
C LEU A 29 0.21 -6.07 -13.13
N TRP A 30 1.26 -5.37 -12.71
CA TRP A 30 1.72 -5.36 -11.32
C TRP A 30 0.58 -4.92 -10.37
N ARG A 31 -0.09 -3.80 -10.67
CA ARG A 31 -1.18 -3.27 -9.86
C ARG A 31 -2.30 -4.28 -9.69
N GLN A 32 -2.70 -4.95 -10.78
CA GLN A 32 -3.76 -5.97 -10.74
C GLN A 32 -3.39 -7.15 -9.84
N GLN A 33 -2.16 -7.68 -9.97
CA GLN A 33 -1.69 -8.83 -9.16
C GLN A 33 -1.55 -8.47 -7.68
N VAL A 34 -0.97 -7.30 -7.39
CA VAL A 34 -0.82 -6.80 -6.03
C VAL A 34 -2.19 -6.60 -5.38
N PHE A 35 -3.10 -5.91 -6.07
CA PHE A 35 -4.45 -5.65 -5.57
C PHE A 35 -5.19 -6.94 -5.23
N PHE A 36 -5.23 -7.92 -6.14
CA PHE A 36 -5.90 -9.20 -5.86
C PHE A 36 -5.25 -9.99 -4.73
N THR A 37 -3.93 -9.85 -4.54
CA THR A 37 -3.25 -10.49 -3.41
C THR A 37 -3.65 -9.83 -2.09
N ILE A 38 -3.70 -8.49 -2.05
CA ILE A 38 -4.17 -7.71 -0.89
C ILE A 38 -5.63 -8.06 -0.55
N GLU A 39 -6.50 -8.12 -1.57
CA GLU A 39 -7.91 -8.53 -1.45
C GLU A 39 -8.03 -9.94 -0.85
N SER A 40 -7.24 -10.90 -1.34
CA SER A 40 -7.25 -12.29 -0.84
C SER A 40 -6.84 -12.43 0.62
N LEU A 41 -6.21 -11.40 1.18
CA LEU A 41 -5.77 -11.33 2.57
C LEU A 41 -6.68 -10.45 3.44
N ALA A 42 -7.73 -9.85 2.85
CA ALA A 42 -8.61 -8.88 3.49
C ALA A 42 -7.85 -7.68 4.08
N LEU A 43 -6.93 -7.10 3.30
CA LEU A 43 -6.08 -5.97 3.70
C LEU A 43 -6.26 -4.73 2.80
N VAL A 44 -7.37 -4.65 2.06
CA VAL A 44 -7.63 -3.55 1.13
C VAL A 44 -7.73 -2.21 1.86
N ASP A 45 -8.29 -2.26 3.07
CA ASP A 45 -8.43 -1.15 4.00
C ASP A 45 -7.08 -0.47 4.35
N HIS A 46 -5.98 -1.23 4.34
CA HIS A 46 -4.62 -0.69 4.54
C HIS A 46 -4.10 0.16 3.38
N VAL A 47 -4.68 0.08 2.18
CA VAL A 47 -4.19 0.75 0.96
C VAL A 47 -5.22 1.65 0.27
N ASP A 48 -6.48 1.62 0.69
CA ASP A 48 -7.55 2.47 0.15
C ASP A 48 -7.91 3.67 1.04
N GLY A 49 -7.32 3.75 2.25
CA GLY A 49 -7.53 4.84 3.20
C GLY A 49 -8.84 4.74 3.99
N THR A 50 -9.58 3.64 3.88
CA THR A 50 -10.82 3.43 4.65
C THR A 50 -10.58 2.93 6.07
N LEU A 51 -9.38 2.41 6.35
CA LEU A 51 -9.01 1.91 7.68
C LEU A 51 -8.92 3.03 8.71
N SER A 52 -9.73 2.92 9.76
CA SER A 52 -9.61 3.77 10.95
C SER A 52 -8.44 3.28 11.81
N ILE A 53 -7.35 4.04 11.85
CA ILE A 53 -6.15 3.69 12.62
C ILE A 53 -6.47 3.76 14.12
N PRO A 54 -6.29 2.66 14.89
CA PRO A 54 -6.53 2.68 16.32
C PRO A 54 -5.60 3.66 17.03
N PRO A 55 -6.03 4.32 18.12
CA PRO A 55 -5.16 5.21 18.88
C PRO A 55 -3.98 4.43 19.48
N GLN A 56 -2.77 4.98 19.39
CA GLN A 56 -1.57 4.33 19.91
C GLN A 56 -1.64 4.05 21.41
N ASN A 57 -2.24 4.97 22.17
CA ASN A 57 -2.37 4.85 23.61
C ASN A 57 -3.84 5.02 24.01
N ILE A 58 -4.27 4.21 24.98
CA ILE A 58 -5.62 4.24 25.55
C ILE A 58 -5.53 4.31 27.08
N ARG A 59 -6.62 4.76 27.71
CA ARG A 59 -6.72 4.79 29.17
C ARG A 59 -7.24 3.44 29.67
N SER A 60 -6.45 2.78 30.50
CA SER A 60 -6.86 1.54 31.17
C SER A 60 -7.98 1.78 32.19
N LYS A 61 -8.65 0.71 32.62
CA LYS A 61 -9.69 0.76 33.68
C LYS A 61 -9.15 1.37 34.99
N GLY A 62 -7.84 1.25 35.26
CA GLY A 62 -7.17 1.85 36.42
C GLY A 62 -6.75 3.32 36.22
N GLY A 63 -7.12 3.96 35.11
CA GLY A 63 -6.80 5.36 34.83
C GLY A 63 -5.42 5.63 34.23
N ASN A 64 -4.56 4.60 34.14
CA ASN A 64 -3.22 4.69 33.54
C ASN A 64 -3.28 4.72 32.01
N ILE A 65 -2.35 5.43 31.37
CA ILE A 65 -2.13 5.40 29.92
C ILE A 65 -1.36 4.12 29.57
N VAL A 66 -1.89 3.31 28.66
CA VAL A 66 -1.28 2.06 28.19
C VAL A 66 -1.29 2.00 26.67
N VAL A 67 -0.36 1.23 26.09
CA VAL A 67 -0.31 1.00 24.64
C VAL A 67 -1.54 0.18 24.21
N ASN A 68 -2.20 0.59 23.14
CA ASN A 68 -3.33 -0.14 22.58
C ASN A 68 -2.85 -1.39 21.80
N SER A 69 -3.32 -2.57 22.20
CA SER A 69 -3.03 -3.82 21.49
C SER A 69 -3.54 -3.81 20.05
N GLU A 70 -4.65 -3.12 19.76
CA GLU A 70 -5.18 -2.99 18.40
C GLU A 70 -4.25 -2.15 17.51
N TYR A 71 -3.66 -1.09 18.06
CA TYR A 71 -2.66 -0.30 17.34
C TYR A 71 -1.40 -1.13 17.04
N VAL A 72 -0.96 -1.95 17.99
CA VAL A 72 0.18 -2.85 17.78
C VAL A 72 -0.13 -3.87 16.67
N ALA A 73 -1.32 -4.47 16.68
CA ALA A 73 -1.75 -5.42 15.66
C ALA A 73 -1.84 -4.76 14.27
N TYR A 74 -2.46 -3.58 14.19
CA TYR A 74 -2.50 -2.76 12.97
C TYR A 74 -1.09 -2.49 12.43
N LYS A 75 -0.19 -1.98 13.28
CA LYS A 75 1.16 -1.59 12.88
C LYS A 75 1.99 -2.78 12.40
N GLN A 76 1.84 -3.93 13.05
CA GLN A 76 2.49 -5.16 12.63
C GLN A 76 2.03 -5.57 11.22
N GLN A 77 0.72 -5.48 10.96
CA GLN A 77 0.14 -5.82 9.66
C GLN A 77 0.56 -4.84 8.56
N ASP A 78 0.51 -3.53 8.86
CA ASP A 78 0.91 -2.48 7.93
C ASP A 78 2.39 -2.62 7.54
N TYR A 79 3.28 -2.86 8.50
CA TYR A 79 4.72 -3.02 8.21
C TYR A 79 5.04 -4.31 7.47
N ALA A 80 4.31 -5.39 7.72
CA ALA A 80 4.44 -6.60 6.92
C ALA A 80 4.03 -6.34 5.45
N LEU A 81 2.93 -5.60 5.26
CA LEU A 81 2.46 -5.21 3.94
C LEU A 81 3.44 -4.25 3.24
N CYS A 82 4.02 -3.28 3.95
CA CYS A 82 5.09 -2.42 3.44
C CYS A 82 6.29 -3.24 2.94
N SER A 83 6.81 -4.13 3.79
CA SER A 83 7.96 -4.97 3.43
C SER A 83 7.67 -5.81 2.18
N TRP A 84 6.45 -6.33 2.07
CA TRP A 84 6.05 -7.12 0.91
C TRP A 84 5.86 -6.28 -0.35
N LEU A 85 5.19 -5.12 -0.26
CA LEU A 85 5.04 -4.18 -1.37
C LEU A 85 6.41 -3.79 -1.92
N LEU A 86 7.34 -3.37 -1.05
CA LEU A 86 8.70 -3.02 -1.45
C LEU A 86 9.44 -4.20 -2.12
N SER A 87 9.22 -5.44 -1.65
CA SER A 87 9.83 -6.63 -2.28
C SER A 87 9.32 -6.91 -3.70
N SER A 88 8.11 -6.43 -4.01
CA SER A 88 7.47 -6.55 -5.33
C SER A 88 7.86 -5.41 -6.29
N ILE A 89 8.69 -4.45 -5.87
CA ILE A 89 9.04 -3.27 -6.66
C ILE A 89 10.49 -3.38 -7.17
N GLY A 90 10.71 -3.02 -8.43
CA GLY A 90 12.03 -3.01 -9.05
C GLY A 90 12.97 -1.96 -8.44
N SER A 91 14.27 -2.23 -8.46
CA SER A 91 15.29 -1.40 -7.82
C SER A 91 15.39 0.02 -8.38
N SER A 92 14.95 0.26 -9.62
CA SER A 92 14.89 1.58 -10.23
C SER A 92 13.85 2.50 -9.60
N ILE A 93 12.80 1.95 -8.99
CA ILE A 93 11.66 2.69 -8.45
C ILE A 93 11.76 2.85 -6.92
N LEU A 94 12.41 1.89 -6.23
CA LEU A 94 12.60 1.91 -4.77
C LEU A 94 13.15 3.24 -4.21
N PRO A 95 14.11 3.94 -4.84
CA PRO A 95 14.60 5.22 -4.33
C PRO A 95 13.50 6.28 -4.15
N SER A 96 12.44 6.24 -4.96
CA SER A 96 11.30 7.18 -4.87
C SER A 96 10.35 6.90 -3.70
N LEU A 97 10.55 5.78 -2.98
CA LEU A 97 9.66 5.30 -1.91
C LEU A 97 10.29 5.39 -0.51
N VAL A 98 11.53 5.86 -0.39
CA VAL A 98 12.29 5.88 0.89
C VAL A 98 11.62 6.69 1.99
N SER A 99 10.82 7.70 1.63
CA SER A 99 10.10 8.53 2.61
C SER A 99 8.76 7.94 3.06
N CYS A 100 8.26 6.89 2.41
CA CYS A 100 6.97 6.28 2.73
C CYS A 100 7.08 5.42 4.01
N LYS A 101 6.10 5.57 4.88
CA LYS A 101 6.05 4.97 6.22
C LYS A 101 4.92 3.96 6.39
N THR A 102 3.91 4.00 5.52
CA THR A 102 2.73 3.14 5.57
C THR A 102 2.48 2.46 4.23
N ALA A 103 1.69 1.39 4.24
CA ALA A 103 1.35 0.67 3.00
C ALA A 103 0.54 1.58 2.05
N LEU A 104 -0.35 2.40 2.61
CA LEU A 104 -1.09 3.43 1.89
C LEU A 104 -0.15 4.42 1.18
N GLU A 105 0.83 4.98 1.89
CA GLU A 105 1.78 5.94 1.30
C GLU A 105 2.59 5.31 0.16
N ILE A 106 3.02 4.05 0.30
CA ILE A 106 3.70 3.32 -0.78
C ILE A 106 2.76 3.14 -1.98
N TRP A 107 1.54 2.67 -1.73
CA TRP A 107 0.54 2.40 -2.76
C TRP A 107 0.18 3.66 -3.55
N GLU A 108 -0.10 4.77 -2.88
CA GLU A 108 -0.39 6.06 -3.51
C GLU A 108 0.81 6.61 -4.27
N LYS A 109 2.02 6.53 -3.71
CA LYS A 109 3.22 7.04 -4.36
C LYS A 109 3.51 6.30 -5.66
N VAL A 110 3.35 4.97 -5.67
CA VAL A 110 3.47 4.17 -6.89
C VAL A 110 2.40 4.59 -7.92
N GLN A 111 1.14 4.73 -7.51
CA GLN A 111 0.09 5.20 -8.43
C GLN A 111 0.42 6.57 -9.03
N GLN A 112 0.92 7.52 -8.22
CA GLN A 112 1.32 8.85 -8.69
C GLN A 112 2.45 8.79 -9.73
N LEU A 113 3.48 7.99 -9.49
CA LEU A 113 4.61 7.84 -10.42
C LEU A 113 4.15 7.42 -11.82
N PHE A 114 3.18 6.51 -11.90
CA PHE A 114 2.70 5.95 -13.17
C PHE A 114 1.46 6.66 -13.75
N PHE A 115 0.70 7.37 -12.93
CA PHE A 115 -0.37 8.25 -13.39
C PHE A 115 0.20 9.47 -14.14
N VAL A 116 1.28 10.07 -13.63
CA VAL A 116 1.97 11.21 -14.27
C VAL A 116 2.56 10.82 -15.63
N SER A 117 3.15 9.62 -15.76
CA SER A 117 3.72 9.13 -17.03
C SER A 117 2.69 8.91 -18.15
N SER A 118 1.40 8.84 -17.79
CA SER A 118 0.31 8.64 -18.75
C SER A 118 -0.19 9.95 -19.36
N THR A 119 0.01 11.09 -18.68
CA THR A 119 -0.48 12.41 -19.11
C THR A 119 0.57 13.26 -19.85
N THR A 120 1.86 12.88 -19.81
CA THR A 120 2.93 13.62 -20.53
C THR A 120 3.13 13.19 -21.99
N ARG A 121 2.29 12.30 -22.53
CA ARG A 121 2.30 11.91 -23.95
C ARG A 121 1.31 12.72 -24.81
N ILE A 122 1.15 14.00 -24.51
CA ILE A 122 0.50 14.92 -25.45
C ILE A 122 1.60 15.55 -26.31
N MET A 123 1.71 15.00 -27.53
CA MET A 123 2.32 15.50 -28.77
C MET A 123 3.13 16.81 -28.70
N PRO A 124 4.40 16.84 -29.16
CA PRO A 124 5.11 18.10 -29.38
C PRO A 124 4.42 18.93 -30.48
N PRO A 125 4.31 20.27 -30.33
CA PRO A 125 3.61 21.15 -31.26
C PRO A 125 4.28 21.32 -32.64
N SER A 126 5.36 20.60 -32.94
CA SER A 126 6.13 20.72 -34.18
C SER A 126 5.50 20.03 -35.41
N LEU A 127 4.31 19.42 -35.29
CA LEU A 127 3.61 18.77 -36.41
C LEU A 127 2.46 19.60 -37.02
N PHE A 128 2.18 20.81 -36.52
CA PHE A 128 1.08 21.65 -37.03
C PHE A 128 1.44 22.59 -38.19
N LEU A 129 2.68 22.63 -38.68
CA LEU A 129 3.12 23.63 -39.68
C LEU A 129 3.56 23.07 -41.04
N LYS A 130 3.12 21.87 -41.46
CA LYS A 130 3.51 21.34 -42.78
C LYS A 130 2.41 20.88 -43.72
N GLU A 131 1.16 21.19 -43.43
CA GLU A 131 0.03 20.89 -44.32
C GLU A 131 -0.90 22.10 -44.47
N SER A 132 -0.32 23.18 -45.01
CA SER A 132 -1.06 24.27 -45.64
C SER A 132 -0.14 24.89 -46.69
N ALA A 133 -0.01 24.16 -47.80
CA ALA A 133 0.47 24.65 -49.09
C ALA A 133 -0.56 24.20 -50.13
#